data_AF-M1F512-F1
#
_entry.id   AF-M1F512-F1
#
_cell.length_a   1.000
_cell.length_b   1.000
_cell.length_c   1.000
_cell.angle_alpha   90.00
_cell.angle_beta   90.00
_cell.angle_gamma   90.00
#
_symmetry.space_group_name_H-M   'P 1'
#
loop_
_entity.id
_entity.type
_entity.pdbx_description
1 polymer ?
#
loop_
_entity_poly.entity_id
_entity_poly.type
_entity_poly.pdbx_seq_one_letter_code
_entity_poly.pdbx_strand_id
1 'polypeptide(L)'
;RGCPRGASYSWYLYSATRLKFPMIRSRLLRIWREAKTQHSDPVLAWESIVTDKEKSKEYKQVRGLGGMVRAQWDEVNEIIAASNVYTAKEYGPDRVAGFSPIPAMSMVSYAAGSRYLSLIGGSCLSFYDWYCDLPPSSPQTWGNKPT
;
A
#
# COMPACT_ATOMS: atom_id res chain seq x y z
N ARG A 1 -23.57 8.70 -19.27
CA ARG A 1 -23.31 7.26 -19.50
C ARG A 1 -22.35 7.14 -20.68
N GLY A 2 -21.46 6.14 -20.71
CA GLY A 2 -20.50 5.93 -21.80
C GLY A 2 -19.48 7.06 -21.97
N CYS A 3 -18.22 6.72 -22.19
CA CYS A 3 -17.20 7.69 -22.60
C CYS A 3 -16.09 6.94 -23.35
N PRO A 4 -15.28 7.60 -24.19
CA PRO A 4 -14.21 6.94 -24.94
C PRO A 4 -13.20 6.21 -24.05
N ARG A 5 -13.03 6.65 -22.79
CA ARG A 5 -12.12 6.01 -21.82
C ARG A 5 -12.69 4.69 -21.31
N GLY A 6 -14.00 4.62 -21.08
CA GLY A 6 -14.68 3.38 -20.71
C GLY A 6 -14.70 2.36 -21.86
N ALA A 7 -14.86 2.84 -23.09
CA ALA A 7 -14.90 2.00 -24.28
C ALA A 7 -13.57 1.27 -24.56
N SER A 8 -12.43 1.84 -24.14
CA SER A 8 -11.10 1.25 -24.33
C SER A 8 -10.62 0.38 -23.17
N TYR A 9 -11.40 0.24 -22.09
CA TYR A 9 -10.95 -0.46 -20.87
C TYR A 9 -10.62 -1.94 -21.09
N SER A 10 -11.26 -2.59 -22.07
CA SER A 10 -11.01 -4.00 -22.42
C SER A 10 -9.55 -4.28 -22.79
N TRP A 11 -8.82 -3.26 -23.28
CA TRP A 11 -7.40 -3.36 -23.61
C TRP A 11 -6.55 -3.84 -22.41
N TYR A 12 -6.88 -3.41 -21.19
CA TYR A 12 -6.09 -3.72 -19.99
C TYR A 12 -6.11 -5.21 -19.58
N LEU A 13 -7.06 -6.02 -20.08
CA LEU A 13 -7.16 -7.42 -19.66
C LEU A 13 -5.91 -8.22 -20.06
N TYR A 14 -5.43 -8.01 -21.29
CA TYR A 14 -4.33 -8.77 -21.89
C TYR A 14 -3.21 -7.88 -22.46
N SER A 15 -3.21 -6.59 -22.16
CA SER A 15 -2.15 -5.68 -22.60
C SER A 15 -0.78 -6.11 -22.08
N ALA A 16 0.27 -5.65 -22.77
CA ALA A 16 1.65 -5.83 -22.33
C ALA A 16 1.95 -5.22 -20.94
N THR A 17 1.10 -4.30 -20.46
CA THR A 17 1.24 -3.60 -19.19
C THR A 17 0.47 -4.26 -18.03
N ARG A 18 -0.25 -5.36 -18.28
CA ARG A 18 -1.01 -6.07 -17.24
C ARG A 18 -0.09 -6.67 -16.19
N LEU A 19 -0.32 -6.34 -14.92
CA LEU A 19 0.30 -7.02 -13.79
C LEU A 19 -0.29 -8.43 -13.64
N LYS A 20 0.57 -9.45 -13.73
CA LYS A 20 0.19 -10.88 -13.70
C LYS A 20 0.57 -11.58 -12.40
N PHE A 21 1.60 -11.09 -11.71
CA PHE A 21 2.18 -11.73 -10.52
C PHE A 21 2.46 -10.67 -9.46
N PRO A 22 2.54 -11.05 -8.17
CA PRO A 22 3.10 -10.17 -7.17
C PRO A 22 4.57 -9.88 -7.51
N MET A 23 4.95 -8.62 -7.43
CA MET A 23 6.27 -8.13 -7.79
C MET A 23 6.87 -7.43 -6.56
N ILE A 24 8.15 -7.67 -6.32
CA ILE A 24 8.89 -7.05 -5.22
C ILE A 24 10.25 -6.56 -5.74
N ARG A 25 10.84 -5.56 -5.08
CA ARG A 25 12.18 -5.09 -5.43
C ARG A 25 13.20 -6.19 -5.13
N SER A 26 14.05 -6.52 -6.09
CA SER A 26 15.07 -7.58 -5.94
C SER A 26 15.97 -7.37 -4.71
N ARG A 27 16.41 -6.13 -4.46
CA ARG A 27 17.23 -5.79 -3.29
C ARG A 27 16.53 -6.07 -1.96
N LEU A 28 15.24 -5.70 -1.84
CA LEU A 28 14.45 -5.97 -0.65
C LEU A 28 14.26 -7.48 -0.46
N LEU A 29 13.97 -8.20 -1.54
CA LEU A 29 13.76 -9.65 -1.47
C LEU A 29 15.04 -10.40 -1.05
N ARG A 30 16.19 -9.96 -1.54
CA ARG A 30 17.49 -10.53 -1.18
C ARG A 30 17.75 -10.38 0.32
N ILE A 31 17.69 -9.15 0.84
CA ILE A 31 17.93 -8.90 2.27
C ILE A 31 16.85 -9.54 3.16
N TRP A 32 15.61 -9.66 2.67
CA TRP A 32 14.54 -10.38 3.36
C TRP A 32 14.86 -11.86 3.54
N ARG A 33 15.26 -12.54 2.46
CA ARG A 33 15.60 -13.96 2.50
C ARG A 33 16.84 -14.21 3.35
N GLU A 34 17.85 -13.33 3.29
CA GLU A 34 19.02 -13.37 4.18
C GLU A 34 18.65 -13.18 5.66
N ALA A 35 17.69 -12.31 5.98
CA ALA A 35 17.21 -12.14 7.35
C ALA A 35 16.42 -13.36 7.83
N LYS A 36 15.60 -13.97 6.96
CA LYS A 36 14.82 -15.18 7.27
C LYS A 36 15.69 -16.42 7.55
N THR A 37 16.95 -16.46 7.13
CA THR A 37 17.86 -17.55 7.53
C THR A 37 18.41 -17.37 8.95
N GLN A 38 18.43 -16.13 9.45
CA GLN A 38 18.95 -15.78 10.78
C GLN A 38 17.83 -15.70 11.82
N HIS A 39 16.61 -15.38 11.40
CA HIS A 39 15.44 -15.21 12.27
C HIS A 39 14.29 -16.09 11.79
N SER A 40 13.84 -17.00 12.67
CA SER A 40 12.64 -17.82 12.42
C SER A 40 11.36 -16.98 12.45
N ASP A 41 11.28 -15.99 13.36
CA ASP A 41 10.18 -15.04 13.44
C ASP A 41 10.32 -13.97 12.33
N PRO A 42 9.33 -13.84 11.42
CA PRO A 42 9.38 -12.85 10.35
C PRO A 42 9.35 -11.40 10.86
N VAL A 43 8.79 -11.12 12.03
CA VAL A 43 8.79 -9.77 12.64
C VAL A 43 10.20 -9.37 13.05
N LEU A 44 10.96 -10.28 13.66
CA LEU A 44 12.37 -10.07 14.00
C LEU A 44 13.25 -9.99 12.74
N ALA A 45 12.92 -10.76 11.71
CA ALA A 45 13.58 -10.64 10.40
C ALA A 45 13.38 -9.25 9.78
N TRP A 46 12.17 -8.69 9.89
CA TRP A 46 11.90 -7.33 9.41
C TRP A 46 12.63 -6.28 10.24
N GLU A 47 12.60 -6.41 11.56
CA GLU A 47 13.31 -5.53 12.50
C GLU A 47 14.79 -5.41 12.14
N SER A 48 15.48 -6.54 11.89
CA SER A 48 16.92 -6.55 11.57
C SER A 48 17.28 -5.89 10.22
N ILE A 49 16.29 -5.64 9.37
CA ILE A 49 16.44 -4.91 8.10
C ILE A 49 16.17 -3.42 8.30
N VAL A 50 15.10 -3.06 9.00
CA VAL A 50 14.66 -1.65 9.08
C VAL A 50 15.43 -0.85 10.12
N THR A 51 15.97 -1.50 11.16
CA THR A 51 16.84 -0.87 12.17
C THR A 51 18.26 -0.63 11.67
N ASP A 52 18.72 -1.44 10.70
CA ASP A 52 20.00 -1.25 10.01
C ASP A 52 19.86 -0.18 8.92
N LYS A 53 20.58 0.94 9.12
CA LYS A 53 20.54 2.08 8.19
C LYS A 53 21.06 1.74 6.80
N GLU A 54 22.09 0.90 6.70
CA GLU A 54 22.69 0.54 5.41
C GLU A 54 21.77 -0.39 4.63
N LYS A 55 21.21 -1.43 5.29
CA LYS A 55 20.20 -2.30 4.66
C LYS A 55 18.95 -1.53 4.24
N SER A 56 18.45 -0.65 5.11
CA SER A 56 17.31 0.22 4.80
C SER A 56 17.56 1.09 3.57
N LYS A 57 18.73 1.71 3.51
CA LYS A 57 19.13 2.59 2.41
C LYS A 57 19.23 1.81 1.09
N GLU A 58 19.73 0.59 1.14
CA GLU A 58 19.99 -0.24 -0.04
C GLU A 58 18.76 -0.43 -0.94
N TYR A 59 17.58 -0.69 -0.35
CA TYR A 59 16.34 -0.90 -1.11
C TYR A 59 15.52 0.38 -1.29
N LYS A 60 15.63 1.36 -0.37
CA LYS A 60 14.88 2.63 -0.45
C LYS A 60 15.40 3.53 -1.58
N GLN A 61 16.72 3.56 -1.81
CA GLN A 61 17.33 4.43 -2.84
C GLN A 61 17.02 4.02 -4.29
N VAL A 62 16.63 2.76 -4.51
CA VAL A 62 16.31 2.24 -5.85
C VAL A 62 14.82 2.22 -6.16
N ARG A 63 14.00 2.92 -5.37
CA ARG A 63 12.58 3.14 -5.68
C ARG A 63 12.47 3.96 -6.96
N GLY A 64 11.78 3.39 -7.97
CA GLY A 64 11.66 4.00 -9.30
C GLY A 64 12.76 3.61 -10.30
N LEU A 65 13.80 2.87 -9.89
CA LEU A 65 14.96 2.55 -10.73
C LEU A 65 14.96 1.12 -11.33
N GLY A 66 13.79 0.50 -11.52
CA GLY A 66 13.69 -0.87 -12.06
C GLY A 66 14.25 -1.97 -11.13
N GLY A 67 14.31 -3.23 -11.62
CA GLY A 67 14.73 -4.37 -10.79
C GLY A 67 13.61 -4.98 -9.94
N MET A 68 12.39 -5.01 -10.48
CA MET A 68 11.29 -5.79 -9.91
C MET A 68 11.45 -7.26 -10.30
N VAL A 69 11.30 -8.15 -9.34
CA VAL A 69 11.31 -9.60 -9.55
C VAL A 69 9.97 -10.18 -9.15
N ARG A 70 9.59 -11.28 -9.80
CA ARG A 70 8.39 -12.05 -9.47
C ARG A 70 8.55 -12.65 -8.07
N ALA A 71 7.51 -12.55 -7.25
CA ALA A 71 7.39 -13.18 -5.94
C ALA A 71 6.21 -14.17 -5.92
N GLN A 72 5.99 -14.79 -4.75
CA GLN A 72 4.78 -15.55 -4.44
C GLN A 72 3.92 -14.76 -3.47
N TRP A 73 2.61 -15.03 -3.47
CA TRP A 73 1.66 -14.37 -2.57
C TRP A 73 2.02 -14.57 -1.10
N ASP A 74 2.38 -15.79 -0.70
CA ASP A 74 2.74 -16.10 0.68
C ASP A 74 3.95 -15.28 1.15
N GLU A 75 4.97 -15.14 0.30
CA GLU A 75 6.18 -14.39 0.61
C GLU A 75 5.90 -12.89 0.78
N VAL A 76 5.11 -12.28 -0.12
CA VAL A 76 4.79 -10.84 0.01
C VAL A 76 3.81 -10.58 1.15
N ASN A 77 2.86 -11.50 1.42
CA ASN A 77 1.93 -11.37 2.52
C ASN A 77 2.66 -11.46 3.88
N GLU A 78 3.61 -12.38 4.03
CA GLU A 78 4.43 -12.49 5.24
C GLU A 78 5.24 -11.20 5.47
N ILE A 79 5.88 -10.66 4.43
CA ILE A 79 6.65 -9.39 4.52
C ILE A 79 5.75 -8.23 4.96
N ILE A 80 4.57 -8.07 4.32
CA ILE A 80 3.63 -6.98 4.63
C ILE A 80 3.12 -7.12 6.07
N ALA A 81 2.73 -8.33 6.48
CA ALA A 81 2.25 -8.59 7.84
C ALA A 81 3.34 -8.32 8.89
N ALA A 82 4.55 -8.83 8.68
CA ALA A 82 5.70 -8.60 9.57
C ALA A 82 6.03 -7.11 9.70
N SER A 83 6.04 -6.39 8.57
CA SER A 83 6.25 -4.94 8.56
C SER A 83 5.18 -4.20 9.35
N ASN A 84 3.90 -4.58 9.20
CA ASN A 84 2.79 -3.94 9.90
C ASN A 84 2.85 -4.22 11.40
N VAL A 85 3.09 -5.47 11.80
CA VAL A 85 3.20 -5.88 13.21
C VAL A 85 4.36 -5.16 13.89
N TYR A 86 5.56 -5.16 13.28
CA TYR A 86 6.71 -4.43 13.81
C TYR A 86 6.41 -2.94 13.98
N THR A 87 5.86 -2.31 12.93
CA THR A 87 5.58 -0.87 12.95
C THR A 87 4.56 -0.51 14.02
N ALA A 88 3.46 -1.28 14.10
CA ALA A 88 2.41 -1.06 15.09
C ALA A 88 2.92 -1.26 16.52
N LYS A 89 3.76 -2.28 16.74
CA LYS A 89 4.35 -2.60 18.05
C LYS A 89 5.33 -1.53 18.53
N GLU A 90 6.25 -1.09 17.66
CA GLU A 90 7.36 -0.21 18.05
C GLU A 90 7.00 1.29 18.00
N TYR A 91 6.13 1.70 17.08
CA TYR A 91 5.84 3.12 16.84
C TYR A 91 4.37 3.51 17.01
N GLY A 92 3.49 2.52 17.18
CA GLY A 92 2.04 2.71 17.24
C GLY A 92 1.34 2.38 15.91
N PRO A 93 0.08 1.92 15.97
CA PRO A 93 -0.65 1.46 14.79
C PRO A 93 -0.95 2.58 13.78
N ASP A 94 -1.02 3.83 14.23
CA ASP A 94 -1.26 5.02 13.41
C ASP A 94 -0.10 5.36 12.45
N ARG A 95 1.08 4.73 12.62
CA ARG A 95 2.20 4.76 11.66
C ARG A 95 1.99 3.83 10.46
N VAL A 96 0.94 3.01 10.48
CA VAL A 96 0.48 2.26 9.32
C VAL A 96 -0.69 3.04 8.71
N ALA A 97 -0.53 3.48 7.46
CA ALA A 97 -1.52 4.30 6.77
C ALA A 97 -1.88 3.71 5.40
N GLY A 98 -3.10 3.99 4.95
CA GLY A 98 -3.55 3.65 3.60
C GLY A 98 -4.26 4.81 2.92
N PHE A 99 -4.06 4.88 1.61
CA PHE A 99 -4.71 5.84 0.73
C PHE A 99 -5.52 5.09 -0.32
N SER A 100 -6.84 5.26 -0.27
CA SER A 100 -7.77 4.75 -1.28
C SER A 100 -8.86 5.79 -1.48
N PRO A 101 -9.06 6.33 -2.69
CA PRO A 101 -10.01 7.42 -2.92
C PRO A 101 -11.38 6.91 -3.39
N ILE A 102 -12.38 7.79 -3.36
CA ILE A 102 -13.70 7.65 -4.03
C ILE A 102 -14.37 6.27 -3.84
N PRO A 103 -14.91 5.97 -2.65
CA PRO A 103 -15.60 4.70 -2.38
C PRO A 103 -16.81 4.46 -3.31
N ALA A 104 -17.45 5.52 -3.79
CA ALA A 104 -18.63 5.42 -4.65
C ALA A 104 -18.37 4.71 -5.99
N MET A 105 -17.13 4.68 -6.49
CA MET A 105 -16.79 3.99 -7.75
C MET A 105 -16.65 2.47 -7.57
N SER A 106 -16.27 2.00 -6.38
CA SER A 106 -16.11 0.56 -6.07
C SER A 106 -16.10 0.32 -4.56
N MET A 107 -17.29 0.28 -3.96
CA MET A 107 -17.48 0.31 -2.50
C MET A 107 -16.72 -0.78 -1.75
N VAL A 108 -16.82 -2.04 -2.21
CA VAL A 108 -16.18 -3.18 -1.54
C VAL A 108 -14.66 -3.17 -1.74
N SER A 109 -14.19 -2.74 -2.90
CA SER A 109 -12.76 -2.59 -3.18
C SER A 109 -12.11 -1.55 -2.25
N TYR A 110 -12.80 -0.42 -2.02
CA TYR A 110 -12.40 0.57 -1.01
C TYR A 110 -12.47 -0.01 0.41
N ALA A 111 -13.57 -0.72 0.73
CA ALA A 111 -13.81 -1.29 2.05
C ALA A 111 -12.76 -2.34 2.45
N ALA A 112 -12.19 -3.07 1.49
CA ALA A 112 -11.20 -4.12 1.74
C ALA A 112 -9.98 -3.58 2.51
N GLY A 113 -9.36 -2.50 2.01
CA GLY A 113 -8.20 -1.88 2.65
C GLY A 113 -8.57 -1.08 3.90
N SER A 114 -9.63 -0.28 3.83
CA SER A 114 -10.05 0.58 4.96
C SER A 114 -10.51 -0.24 6.18
N ARG A 115 -11.20 -1.37 5.97
CA ARG A 115 -11.55 -2.30 7.06
C ARG A 115 -10.31 -2.90 7.70
N TYR A 116 -9.35 -3.40 6.91
CA TYR A 116 -8.11 -3.96 7.44
C TYR A 116 -7.37 -2.95 8.31
N LEU A 117 -7.16 -1.73 7.80
CA LEU A 117 -6.47 -0.67 8.52
C LEU A 117 -7.21 -0.26 9.79
N SER A 118 -8.52 -0.04 9.70
CA SER A 118 -9.32 0.37 10.86
C SER A 118 -9.31 -0.67 11.98
N LEU A 119 -9.29 -1.97 11.63
CA LEU A 119 -9.22 -3.06 12.61
C LEU A 119 -7.88 -3.11 13.34
N ILE A 120 -6.77 -2.79 12.67
CA ILE A 120 -5.44 -2.76 13.29
C ILE A 120 -5.10 -1.40 13.91
N GLY A 121 -5.99 -0.40 13.82
CA GLY A 121 -5.77 0.96 14.32
C GLY A 121 -4.97 1.88 13.39
N GLY A 122 -4.82 1.51 12.11
CA GLY A 122 -4.13 2.29 11.09
C GLY A 122 -4.94 3.49 10.56
N SER A 123 -4.21 4.45 9.97
CA SER A 123 -4.78 5.71 9.48
C SER A 123 -5.38 5.56 8.07
N CYS A 124 -6.67 5.86 7.92
CA CYS A 124 -7.33 6.00 6.61
C CYS A 124 -7.27 7.45 6.15
N LEU A 125 -6.52 7.73 5.08
CA LEU A 125 -6.31 9.10 4.58
C LEU A 125 -7.52 9.62 3.79
N SER A 126 -7.82 10.91 3.95
CA SER A 126 -8.88 11.60 3.20
C SER A 126 -8.49 11.81 1.73
N PHE A 127 -9.50 12.06 0.88
CA PHE A 127 -9.29 12.27 -0.56
C PHE A 127 -9.99 13.51 -1.12
N TYR A 128 -11.13 13.93 -0.58
CA TYR A 128 -12.00 14.93 -1.22
C TYR A 128 -11.46 16.35 -1.05
N ASP A 129 -10.98 16.65 0.15
CA ASP A 129 -10.15 17.81 0.48
C ASP A 129 -8.81 17.76 -0.26
N TRP A 130 -8.13 16.61 -0.25
CA TRP A 130 -6.82 16.45 -0.90
C TRP A 130 -6.85 16.67 -2.41
N TYR A 131 -7.92 16.23 -3.08
CA TYR A 131 -8.12 16.45 -4.51
C TYR A 131 -8.66 17.85 -4.85
N CYS A 132 -8.89 18.69 -3.84
CA CYS A 132 -9.57 19.98 -3.99
C CYS A 132 -10.98 19.85 -4.58
N ASP A 133 -11.61 18.68 -4.45
CA ASP A 133 -12.99 18.43 -4.86
C ASP A 133 -13.99 18.86 -3.79
N LEU A 134 -13.56 19.04 -2.54
CA LEU A 134 -14.35 19.63 -1.46
C LEU A 134 -14.40 21.15 -1.60
N PRO A 135 -15.52 21.76 -2.02
CA PRO A 135 -15.65 23.22 -1.99
C PRO A 135 -15.83 23.67 -0.54
N PRO A 136 -14.87 24.41 0.08
CA PRO A 136 -14.99 24.81 1.49
C PRO A 136 -16.20 25.71 1.76
N SER A 137 -16.71 26.38 0.73
CA SER A 137 -17.92 27.20 0.78
C SER A 137 -19.17 26.39 1.16
N SER A 138 -19.24 25.10 0.83
CA SER A 138 -20.42 24.28 1.12
C SER A 138 -20.55 23.99 2.63
N PRO A 139 -19.53 23.48 3.33
CA PRO A 139 -19.54 23.39 4.79
C PRO A 139 -19.72 24.76 5.48
N GLN A 140 -19.12 25.83 4.95
CA GLN A 140 -19.25 27.18 5.52
C GLN A 140 -20.67 27.74 5.44
N THR A 141 -21.37 27.50 4.34
CA THR A 141 -22.71 28.08 4.09
C THR A 141 -23.83 27.20 4.64
N TRP A 142 -23.69 25.88 4.52
CA TRP A 142 -24.79 24.93 4.77
C TRP A 142 -24.45 23.84 5.80
N GLY A 143 -23.24 23.84 6.37
CA GLY A 143 -22.83 22.80 7.32
C GLY A 143 -22.82 21.39 6.73
N ASN A 144 -22.71 21.26 5.40
CA ASN A 144 -22.75 19.98 4.71
C ASN A 144 -21.55 19.77 3.79
N LYS A 145 -21.22 18.50 3.54
CA LYS A 145 -20.39 18.12 2.41
C LYS A 145 -21.32 17.95 1.20
N PRO A 146 -21.00 18.55 0.03
CA PRO A 146 -21.79 18.31 -1.16
C PRO A 146 -21.67 16.83 -1.55
N THR A 147 -22.82 16.18 -1.71
CA THR A 147 -22.96 14.76 -2.04
C THR A 147 -22.75 14.49 -3.52
#